data_AF-A0A382XXK1-F1
#
_entry.id   AF-A0A382XXK1-F1
#
_cell.length_a   1.000
_cell.length_b   1.000
_cell.length_c   1.000
_cell.angle_alpha   90.00
_cell.angle_beta   90.00
_cell.angle_gamma   90.00
#
_symmetry.space_group_name_H-M   'P 1'
#
loop_
_entity.id
_entity.type
_entity.pdbx_description
1 polymer ?
#
loop_
_entity_poly.entity_id
_entity_poly.type
_entity_poly.pdbx_seq_one_letter_code
_entity_poly.pdbx_strand_id
1 'polypeptide(L)'
;MIMRKGQISMNTIVYVAIALLVLVLIVSVTTGSFGDLSSQFRDIAPDELESVKTKCTTMCNTAKNSVVSTGSSSYPNTQYCTSQFDIDIDGNGIIEPGEKRTCWESPISTGCQVSSKDAVGKTLTLNPEIDCLV
;
A
#
# COMPACT_ATOMS: atom_id res chain seq x y z
N MET A 1 67.88 12.73 20.64
CA MET A 1 66.96 11.88 19.85
C MET A 1 65.68 12.69 19.62
N ILE A 2 65.58 13.40 18.49
CA ILE A 2 64.46 14.30 18.19
C ILE A 2 63.76 13.72 16.97
N MET A 3 62.56 13.18 17.19
CA MET A 3 61.75 12.50 16.18
C MET A 3 61.39 13.47 15.05
N ARG A 4 61.62 13.06 13.80
CA ARG A 4 61.11 13.78 12.63
C ARG A 4 59.59 13.70 12.64
N LYS A 5 58.91 14.80 13.00
CA LYS A 5 57.47 14.96 12.76
C LYS A 5 57.28 15.05 11.25
N GLY A 6 56.86 13.93 10.65
CA GLY A 6 56.43 13.90 9.25
C GLY A 6 55.24 14.85 9.09
N GLN A 7 55.41 15.90 8.28
CA GLN A 7 54.30 16.71 7.82
C GLN A 7 53.45 15.82 6.89
N ILE A 8 52.40 15.21 7.45
CA ILE A 8 51.35 14.59 6.65
C ILE A 8 50.78 15.68 5.75
N SER A 9 50.78 15.45 4.43
CA SER A 9 50.23 16.42 3.48
C SER A 9 48.74 16.63 3.81
N MET A 10 48.30 17.88 3.81
CA MET A 10 46.91 18.25 4.13
C MET A 10 45.87 17.49 3.29
N ASN A 11 46.26 17.01 2.11
CA ASN A 11 45.38 16.20 1.26
C ASN A 11 45.23 14.77 1.79
N THR A 12 46.29 14.17 2.34
CA THR A 12 46.26 12.81 2.87
C THR A 12 45.27 12.69 4.04
N ILE A 13 45.25 13.67 4.94
CA ILE A 13 44.30 13.66 6.07
C ILE A 13 42.85 13.80 5.61
N VAL A 14 42.58 14.57 4.55
CA VAL A 14 41.25 14.71 3.95
C VAL A 14 40.80 13.38 3.31
N TYR A 15 41.67 12.72 2.54
CA TYR A 15 41.34 11.42 1.94
C TYR A 15 41.07 10.34 2.99
N VAL A 16 41.87 10.31 4.06
CA VAL A 16 41.67 9.36 5.16
C VAL A 16 40.33 9.63 5.87
N ALA A 17 39.97 10.90 6.09
CA ALA A 17 38.69 11.25 6.71
C ALA A 17 37.48 10.82 5.84
N ILE A 18 37.53 11.08 4.53
CA ILE A 18 36.45 10.68 3.60
C ILE A 18 36.33 9.15 3.54
N ALA A 19 37.44 8.44 3.44
CA ALA A 19 37.45 6.98 3.38
C ALA A 19 36.83 6.35 4.64
N LEU A 20 37.14 6.90 5.82
CA LEU A 20 36.54 6.45 7.08
C LEU A 20 35.03 6.73 7.14
N LEU A 21 34.60 7.90 6.67
CA LEU A 21 33.18 8.28 6.64
C LEU A 21 32.37 7.35 5.73
N VAL A 22 32.89 7.05 4.54
CA VAL A 22 32.27 6.12 3.58
C VAL A 22 32.21 4.72 4.17
N LEU A 23 33.26 4.26 4.85
CA LEU A 23 33.30 2.93 5.46
C LEU A 23 32.25 2.79 6.58
N VAL A 24 32.07 3.83 7.41
CA VAL A 24 31.02 3.84 8.45
C VAL A 24 29.63 3.79 7.84
N LEU A 25 29.38 4.51 6.74
CA LEU A 25 28.10 4.46 6.02
C LEU A 25 27.82 3.09 5.40
N ILE A 26 28.83 2.44 4.82
CA ILE A 26 28.67 1.09 4.25
C ILE A 26 28.36 0.09 5.36
N VAL A 27 29.08 0.15 6.48
CA VAL A 27 28.85 -0.74 7.61
C VAL A 27 27.46 -0.52 8.20
N SER A 28 26.99 0.73 8.38
CA SER A 28 25.66 1.00 8.93
C SER A 28 24.50 0.55 8.03
N VAL A 29 24.67 0.64 6.71
CA VAL A 29 23.70 0.11 5.73
C VAL A 29 23.73 -1.42 5.69
N THR A 30 24.92 -2.04 5.70
CA THR A 30 25.07 -3.51 5.59
C THR A 30 24.76 -4.27 6.88
N THR A 31 25.01 -3.68 8.05
CA THR A 31 24.59 -4.23 9.36
C THR A 31 23.11 -4.00 9.66
N GLY A 32 22.37 -3.40 8.73
CA GLY A 32 20.91 -3.50 8.72
C GLY A 32 20.21 -2.62 9.74
N SER A 33 20.81 -1.51 10.20
CA SER A 33 20.12 -0.54 11.08
C SER A 33 18.86 0.09 10.44
N PHE A 34 18.64 -0.11 9.14
CA PHE A 34 17.42 0.27 8.42
C PHE A 34 16.44 -0.90 8.20
N GLY A 35 16.83 -2.14 8.50
CA GLY A 35 15.99 -3.33 8.33
C GLY A 35 14.80 -3.36 9.29
N ASP A 36 15.03 -3.04 10.57
CA ASP A 36 13.98 -2.99 11.58
C ASP A 36 13.04 -1.78 11.40
N LEU A 37 13.54 -0.67 10.86
CA LEU A 37 12.71 0.48 10.51
C LEU A 37 11.85 0.19 9.27
N SER A 38 12.38 -0.52 8.27
CA SER A 38 11.60 -0.91 7.08
C SER A 38 10.50 -1.94 7.38
N SER A 39 10.65 -2.79 8.40
CA SER A 39 9.55 -3.64 8.87
C SER A 39 8.53 -2.84 9.66
N GLN A 40 8.98 -1.89 10.49
CA GLN A 40 8.10 -1.05 11.32
C GLN A 40 7.32 0.02 10.52
N PHE A 41 7.80 0.41 9.32
CA PHE A 41 7.02 1.21 8.35
C PHE A 41 6.18 0.37 7.38
N ARG A 42 6.37 -0.95 7.34
CA ARG A 42 5.45 -1.90 6.65
C ARG A 42 4.33 -2.38 7.57
N ASP A 43 4.50 -2.22 8.88
CA ASP A 43 3.43 -2.37 9.85
C ASP A 43 2.57 -1.11 9.85
N ILE A 44 1.54 -1.14 9.01
CA ILE A 44 0.19 -0.69 9.37
C ILE A 44 0.14 0.74 9.94
N ALA A 45 0.19 1.73 9.05
CA ALA A 45 -0.69 2.87 9.31
C ALA A 45 -2.11 2.38 9.01
N PRO A 46 -3.05 2.42 9.97
CA PRO A 46 -4.45 2.10 9.65
C PRO A 46 -4.86 2.97 8.48
N ASP A 47 -5.39 2.33 7.44
CA ASP A 47 -5.76 3.02 6.21
C ASP A 47 -6.89 3.98 6.60
N GLU A 48 -6.61 5.29 6.61
CA GLU A 48 -7.57 6.28 7.12
C GLU A 48 -8.91 6.09 6.39
N LEU A 49 -10.00 6.00 7.16
CA LEU A 49 -11.31 5.62 6.62
C LEU A 49 -11.73 6.47 5.40
N GLU A 50 -11.36 7.75 5.39
CA GLU A 50 -11.61 8.65 4.25
C GLU A 50 -10.77 8.33 3.00
N SER A 51 -9.50 7.96 3.19
CA SER A 51 -8.62 7.48 2.11
C SER A 51 -9.18 6.21 1.50
N VAL A 52 -9.61 5.26 2.33
CA VAL A 52 -10.23 3.99 1.88
C VAL A 52 -11.51 4.25 1.10
N LYS A 53 -12.40 5.13 1.58
CA LYS A 53 -13.62 5.52 0.85
C LYS A 53 -13.32 6.07 -0.54
N THR A 54 -12.27 6.88 -0.65
CA THR A 54 -11.83 7.44 -1.95
C THR A 54 -11.26 6.37 -2.87
N LYS A 55 -10.46 5.44 -2.34
CA LYS A 55 -9.97 4.26 -3.08
C LYS A 55 -11.15 3.41 -3.57
N CYS A 56 -12.11 3.10 -2.71
CA CYS A 56 -13.31 2.33 -3.04
C CYS A 56 -14.16 3.01 -4.12
N THR A 57 -14.31 4.33 -4.06
CA THR A 57 -15.01 5.10 -5.11
C THR A 57 -14.29 4.99 -6.46
N THR A 58 -12.96 5.08 -6.44
CA THR A 58 -12.13 4.93 -7.64
C THR A 58 -12.24 3.51 -8.22
N MET A 59 -12.12 2.49 -7.38
CA MET A 59 -12.28 1.09 -7.77
C MET A 59 -13.66 0.82 -8.34
N CYS A 60 -14.71 1.41 -7.77
CA CYS A 60 -16.06 1.30 -8.30
C CYS A 60 -16.18 1.89 -9.72
N ASN A 61 -15.59 3.06 -9.97
CA ASN A 61 -15.59 3.65 -11.31
C ASN A 61 -14.83 2.77 -12.33
N THR A 62 -13.71 2.18 -11.91
CA THR A 62 -12.99 1.20 -12.73
C THR A 62 -13.82 -0.05 -13.00
N ALA A 63 -14.53 -0.57 -12.00
CA ALA A 63 -15.42 -1.72 -12.14
C ALA A 63 -16.56 -1.43 -13.12
N LYS A 64 -17.17 -0.24 -13.06
CA LYS A 64 -18.18 0.23 -14.03
C LYS A 64 -17.63 0.18 -15.45
N ASN A 65 -16.43 0.72 -15.67
CA ASN A 65 -15.80 0.72 -17.00
C ASN A 65 -15.51 -0.70 -17.49
N SER A 66 -15.05 -1.60 -16.60
CA SER A 66 -14.81 -3.01 -16.92
C SER A 66 -16.10 -3.73 -17.35
N VAL A 67 -17.21 -3.49 -16.63
CA VAL A 67 -18.50 -4.09 -16.96
C VAL A 67 -19.05 -3.58 -18.28
N VAL A 68 -18.83 -2.30 -18.60
CA VAL A 68 -19.22 -1.72 -19.89
C VAL A 68 -18.39 -2.31 -21.03
N SER A 69 -17.09 -2.54 -20.83
CA SER A 69 -16.19 -3.02 -21.88
C SER A 69 -16.24 -4.53 -22.10
N THR A 70 -16.39 -5.30 -21.01
CA THR A 70 -16.18 -6.76 -20.99
C THR A 70 -17.45 -7.53 -20.65
N GLY A 71 -18.48 -6.84 -20.14
CA GLY A 71 -19.75 -7.42 -19.73
C GLY A 71 -19.86 -7.64 -18.22
N SER A 72 -21.07 -7.98 -17.78
CA SER A 72 -21.44 -8.14 -16.37
C SER A 72 -20.66 -9.23 -15.64
N SER A 73 -20.19 -10.26 -16.33
CA SER A 73 -19.38 -11.35 -15.75
C SER A 73 -17.99 -10.90 -15.26
N SER A 74 -17.51 -9.73 -15.71
CA SER A 74 -16.23 -9.19 -15.23
C SER A 74 -16.33 -8.59 -13.82
N TYR A 75 -17.53 -8.21 -13.37
CA TYR A 75 -17.77 -7.52 -12.12
C TYR A 75 -17.22 -8.21 -10.86
N PRO A 76 -17.51 -9.51 -10.58
CA PRO A 76 -16.95 -10.22 -9.42
C PRO A 76 -15.42 -10.25 -9.38
N ASN A 77 -14.77 -10.16 -10.55
CA ASN A 77 -13.32 -10.21 -10.68
C ASN A 77 -12.66 -8.82 -10.63
N THR A 78 -13.45 -7.75 -10.42
CA THR A 78 -12.91 -6.40 -10.34
C THR A 78 -12.20 -6.16 -9.01
N GLN A 79 -11.22 -5.24 -9.02
CA GLN A 79 -10.55 -4.81 -7.79
C GLN A 79 -11.50 -4.32 -6.71
N TYR A 80 -12.67 -3.78 -7.09
CA TYR A 80 -13.69 -3.40 -6.13
C TYR A 80 -14.20 -4.60 -5.31
N CYS A 81 -14.46 -5.74 -5.96
CA CYS A 81 -14.94 -6.97 -5.31
C CYS A 81 -13.84 -7.77 -4.59
N THR A 82 -12.60 -7.72 -5.09
CA THR A 82 -11.52 -8.57 -4.56
C THR A 82 -10.64 -7.89 -3.52
N SER A 83 -10.68 -6.56 -3.42
CA SER A 83 -9.81 -5.82 -2.49
C SER A 83 -10.38 -5.82 -1.08
N GLN A 84 -9.50 -6.05 -0.11
CA GLN A 84 -9.76 -5.89 1.32
C GLN A 84 -8.84 -4.80 1.87
N PHE A 85 -9.37 -4.02 2.80
CA PHE A 85 -8.66 -2.93 3.46
C PHE A 85 -8.47 -3.27 4.93
N ASP A 86 -7.26 -2.98 5.39
CA ASP A 86 -6.84 -3.16 6.77
C ASP A 86 -7.22 -1.88 7.54
N ILE A 87 -8.33 -1.92 8.28
CA ILE A 87 -8.86 -0.77 9.05
C ILE A 87 -8.83 -1.16 10.53
N ASP A 88 -8.18 -0.35 11.36
CA ASP A 88 -8.20 -0.49 12.82
C ASP A 88 -9.54 0.04 13.33
N ILE A 89 -10.45 -0.86 13.72
CA ILE A 89 -11.81 -0.52 14.11
C ILE A 89 -11.89 -0.28 15.62
N ASP A 90 -11.07 -0.97 16.41
CA ASP A 90 -11.07 -0.87 17.86
C ASP A 90 -10.08 0.18 18.40
N GLY A 91 -9.23 0.74 17.53
CA GLY A 91 -8.27 1.79 17.83
C GLY A 91 -7.07 1.30 18.65
N ASN A 92 -6.77 0.01 18.60
CA ASN A 92 -5.69 -0.61 19.37
C ASN A 92 -4.32 -0.51 18.67
N GLY A 93 -4.28 -0.03 17.42
CA GLY A 93 -3.07 0.11 16.60
C GLY A 93 -2.58 -1.17 15.93
N ILE A 94 -3.38 -2.25 15.94
CA ILE A 94 -3.06 -3.59 15.44
C ILE A 94 -4.23 -4.05 14.57
N ILE A 95 -3.95 -4.45 13.33
CA ILE A 95 -5.01 -4.99 12.45
C ILE A 95 -5.15 -6.48 12.69
N GLU A 96 -6.30 -6.86 13.23
CA GLU A 96 -6.66 -8.26 13.36
C GLU A 96 -7.22 -8.82 12.03
N PRO A 97 -7.13 -10.14 11.78
CA PRO A 97 -7.75 -10.76 10.61
C PRO A 97 -9.25 -10.48 10.49
N GLY A 98 -9.93 -10.24 11.62
CA GLY A 98 -11.35 -9.88 11.69
C GLY A 98 -11.66 -8.42 11.37
N GLU A 99 -10.66 -7.59 11.10
CA GLU A 99 -10.78 -6.15 10.83
C GLU A 99 -10.51 -5.80 9.36
N LYS A 100 -10.26 -6.82 8.54
CA LYS A 100 -10.28 -6.66 7.08
C LYS A 100 -11.70 -6.36 6.62
N ARG A 101 -11.85 -5.29 5.85
CA ARG A 101 -13.16 -4.85 5.34
C ARG A 101 -13.13 -4.70 3.83
N THR A 102 -14.23 -5.08 3.21
CA THR A 102 -14.50 -4.79 1.79
C THR A 102 -15.17 -3.42 1.66
N CYS A 103 -15.17 -2.87 0.44
CA CYS A 103 -15.68 -1.52 0.20
C CYS A 103 -17.14 -1.30 0.59
N TRP A 104 -17.98 -2.33 0.52
CA TRP A 104 -19.41 -2.23 0.84
C TRP A 104 -19.72 -2.51 2.31
N GLU A 105 -18.74 -2.98 3.09
CA GLU A 105 -18.91 -3.28 4.51
C GLU A 105 -18.68 -2.04 5.39
N SER A 106 -19.30 -2.05 6.57
CA SER A 106 -19.05 -1.05 7.63
C SER A 106 -17.61 -1.21 8.16
N PRO A 107 -16.85 -0.12 8.38
CA PRO A 107 -17.26 1.29 8.40
C PRO A 107 -17.11 2.07 7.07
N ILE A 108 -16.67 1.42 5.99
CA ILE A 108 -16.39 2.06 4.69
C ILE A 108 -17.70 2.44 3.98
N SER A 109 -18.64 1.49 3.92
CA SER A 109 -20.01 1.66 3.38
C SER A 109 -20.08 2.36 2.02
N THR A 110 -19.12 2.09 1.13
CA THR A 110 -19.04 2.65 -0.23
C THR A 110 -19.65 1.67 -1.22
N GLY A 111 -20.96 1.79 -1.47
CA GLY A 111 -21.69 0.95 -2.40
C GLY A 111 -21.35 1.23 -3.87
N CYS A 112 -21.11 0.18 -4.65
CA CYS A 112 -20.94 0.27 -6.10
C CYS A 112 -22.04 -0.47 -6.83
N GLN A 113 -23.04 0.25 -7.33
CA GLN A 113 -24.03 -0.34 -8.23
C GLN A 113 -23.62 -0.10 -9.68
N VAL A 114 -23.62 -1.18 -10.46
CA VAL A 114 -23.28 -1.14 -11.88
C VAL A 114 -24.42 -1.68 -12.70
N SER A 115 -24.82 -0.94 -13.74
CA SER A 115 -25.82 -1.40 -14.69
C SER A 115 -25.14 -1.81 -15.99
N SER A 116 -25.43 -3.03 -16.45
CA SER A 116 -25.00 -3.54 -17.76
C SER A 116 -26.23 -3.87 -18.60
N LYS A 117 -26.09 -3.88 -19.93
CA LYS A 117 -27.13 -4.41 -20.82
C LYS A 117 -26.73 -5.80 -21.26
N ASP A 118 -27.63 -6.76 -21.11
CA ASP A 118 -27.42 -8.09 -21.66
C ASP A 118 -27.59 -8.11 -23.19
N ALA A 119 -27.28 -9.26 -23.81
CA ALA A 119 -27.39 -9.46 -25.26
C ALA A 119 -28.82 -9.28 -25.81
N VAL A 120 -29.83 -9.23 -24.95
CA VAL A 120 -31.26 -9.04 -25.28
C VAL A 120 -31.70 -7.60 -25.00
N GLY A 121 -30.78 -6.73 -24.55
CA GLY A 121 -31.03 -5.32 -24.26
C GLY A 121 -31.68 -5.06 -22.90
N LYS A 122 -31.80 -6.07 -22.03
CA LYS A 122 -32.31 -5.93 -20.68
C LYS A 122 -31.21 -5.36 -19.77
N THR A 123 -31.58 -4.38 -18.96
CA THR A 123 -30.68 -3.84 -17.94
C THR A 123 -30.55 -4.84 -16.79
N LEU A 124 -29.32 -5.30 -16.56
CA LEU A 124 -28.92 -6.05 -15.39
C LEU A 124 -28.27 -5.07 -14.40
N THR A 125 -28.75 -5.06 -13.16
CA THR A 125 -28.12 -4.30 -12.06
C THR A 125 -27.32 -5.26 -11.21
N LEU A 126 -26.03 -4.96 -11.05
CA LEU A 126 -25.08 -5.72 -10.24
C LEU A 126 -24.89 -4.99 -8.91
N ASN A 127 -25.09 -5.72 -7.82
CA ASN A 127 -24.96 -5.27 -6.43
C ASN A 127 -23.72 -5.88 -5.79
N PRO A 128 -22.90 -5.11 -5.05
CA PRO A 128 -21.69 -5.61 -4.39
C PRO A 128 -21.94 -6.82 -3.48
N GLU A 129 -22.96 -6.72 -2.63
CA GLU A 129 -23.27 -7.69 -1.57
C GLU A 129 -23.70 -9.06 -2.10
N ILE A 130 -24.06 -9.14 -3.39
CA ILE A 130 -24.57 -10.36 -4.02
C ILE A 130 -23.59 -10.81 -5.09
N ASP A 131 -23.17 -9.90 -5.97
CA ASP A 131 -22.41 -10.19 -7.17
C ASP A 131 -20.89 -10.17 -6.96
N CYS A 132 -20.38 -9.73 -5.80
CA CYS A 132 -18.97 -9.89 -5.44
C CYS A 132 -18.68 -11.16 -4.62
N LEU A 133 -19.70 -11.88 -4.15
CA LEU A 133 -19.58 -13.08 -3.30
C LEU A 133 -19.64 -14.41 -4.08
N VAL A 134 -19.38 -14.36 -5.39
CA VAL A 134 -19.54 -15.49 -6.32
C VAL A 134 -18.33 -16.39 -6.35
#